data_AF-A0A4Q3AUS3-F1
#
_entry.id   AF-A0A4Q3AUS3-F1
#
_cell.length_a   1.000
_cell.length_b   1.000
_cell.length_c   1.000
_cell.angle_alpha   90.00
_cell.angle_beta   90.00
_cell.angle_gamma   90.00
#
_symmetry.space_group_name_H-M   'P 1'
#
loop_
_entity.id
_entity.type
_entity.pdbx_description
1 polymer ?
#
loop_
_entity_poly.entity_id
_entity_poly.type
_entity_poly.pdbx_seq_one_letter_code
_entity_poly.pdbx_strand_id
1 'polypeptide(L)'
;MLTQQRHQLEAAAIDRADIEDRRREAVLTDCGARRAHALHAKMADAWIRFAHTGDPNHPDMARWTPYSAAAPATMLFDDKARQAMDAADLASPA
;
A
#
# COMPACT_ATOMS: atom_id res chain seq x y z
N MET A 1 -32.37 47.39 -2.65
CA MET A 1 -30.91 47.23 -2.45
C MET A 1 -30.53 46.13 -1.45
N LEU A 2 -31.40 45.72 -0.51
CA LEU A 2 -31.04 44.72 0.52
C LEU A 2 -31.04 43.25 0.03
N THR A 3 -31.64 42.96 -1.12
CA THR A 3 -31.64 41.61 -1.72
C THR A 3 -30.34 41.25 -2.42
N GLN A 4 -29.62 42.24 -2.97
CA GLN A 4 -28.30 42.04 -3.59
C GLN A 4 -27.28 41.57 -2.55
N GLN A 5 -27.38 42.10 -1.33
CA GLN A 5 -26.42 41.85 -0.26
C GLN A 5 -26.61 40.48 0.42
N ARG A 6 -27.82 39.90 0.37
CA ARG A 6 -28.08 38.55 0.92
C ARG A 6 -27.47 37.44 0.06
N HIS A 7 -27.51 37.60 -1.26
CA HIS A 7 -26.84 36.68 -2.19
C HIS A 7 -25.31 36.77 -2.12
N GLN A 8 -24.75 37.95 -1.83
CA GLN A 8 -23.30 38.13 -1.73
C GLN A 8 -22.67 37.51 -0.47
N LEU A 9 -23.45 37.30 0.60
CA LEU A 9 -22.96 36.65 1.83
C LEU A 9 -23.05 35.12 1.79
N GLU A 10 -23.99 34.54 1.02
CA GLU A 10 -24.15 33.07 0.90
C GLU A 10 -23.01 32.42 0.09
N ALA A 11 -22.37 33.14 -0.83
CA ALA A 11 -21.25 32.61 -1.62
C ALA A 11 -19.91 32.55 -0.86
N ALA A 12 -19.79 33.26 0.27
CA ALA A 12 -18.58 33.26 1.11
C ALA A 12 -18.56 32.11 2.13
N ALA A 13 -19.69 31.41 2.28
CA ALA A 13 -19.86 30.20 3.08
C ALA A 13 -19.63 28.94 2.25
N ILE A 14 -18.69 28.97 1.28
CA ILE A 14 -17.94 27.75 0.94
C ILE A 14 -17.17 27.42 2.22
N ASP A 15 -17.84 26.59 3.02
CA ASP A 15 -17.71 26.53 4.46
C ASP A 15 -16.32 26.00 4.83
N ARG A 16 -15.74 26.52 5.92
CA ARG A 16 -14.54 25.91 6.50
C ARG A 16 -14.77 24.41 6.73
N ALA A 17 -16.02 24.04 7.05
CA ALA A 17 -16.46 22.65 7.16
C ALA A 17 -16.27 21.85 5.86
N ASP A 18 -16.60 22.39 4.68
CA ASP A 18 -16.39 21.72 3.38
C ASP A 18 -14.89 21.52 3.08
N ILE A 19 -14.05 22.50 3.43
CA ILE A 19 -12.59 22.40 3.27
C ILE A 19 -12.03 21.33 4.20
N GLU A 20 -12.54 21.24 5.42
CA GLU A 20 -12.16 20.21 6.39
C GLU A 20 -12.73 18.83 6.03
N ASP A 21 -13.89 18.76 5.38
CA ASP A 21 -14.49 17.53 4.89
C ASP A 21 -13.72 16.95 3.69
N ARG A 22 -13.34 17.79 2.71
CA ARG A 22 -12.41 17.38 1.64
C ARG A 22 -11.04 16.95 2.16
N ARG A 23 -10.55 17.58 3.24
CA ARG A 23 -9.32 17.13 3.92
C ARG A 23 -9.49 15.75 4.56
N ARG A 24 -10.65 15.45 5.18
CA ARG A 24 -10.96 14.12 5.73
C ARG A 24 -11.04 13.06 4.63
N GLU A 25 -11.60 13.41 3.48
CA GLU A 25 -11.69 12.54 2.31
C GLU A 25 -10.30 12.23 1.72
N ALA A 26 -9.42 13.23 1.65
CA ALA A 26 -8.02 13.04 1.24
C ALA A 26 -7.19 12.24 2.27
N VAL A 27 -7.50 12.37 3.57
CA VAL A 27 -6.84 11.59 4.65
C VAL A 27 -7.19 10.11 4.57
N LEU A 28 -8.37 9.74 4.05
CA LEU A 28 -8.73 8.33 3.79
C LEU A 28 -7.84 7.67 2.72
N THR A 29 -7.16 8.47 1.88
CA THR A 29 -6.26 7.96 0.83
C THR A 29 -4.78 8.04 1.21
N ASP A 30 -4.40 8.74 2.27
CA ASP A 30 -2.99 8.93 2.65
C ASP A 30 -2.55 8.08 3.85
N CYS A 31 -3.47 7.44 4.56
CA CYS A 31 -3.22 6.64 5.78
C CYS A 31 -2.49 5.29 5.56
N GLY A 32 -1.72 5.14 4.48
CA GLY A 32 -0.95 3.94 4.16
C GLY A 32 -1.24 3.34 2.78
N ALA A 33 -2.19 3.91 2.03
CA ALA A 33 -2.61 3.38 0.73
C ALA A 33 -1.44 3.26 -0.27
N ARG A 34 -0.49 4.21 -0.26
CA ARG A 34 0.72 4.12 -1.11
C ARG A 34 1.61 2.93 -0.76
N ARG A 35 1.86 2.67 0.53
CA ARG A 35 2.65 1.51 0.98
C ARG A 35 1.93 0.20 0.69
N ALA A 36 0.63 0.15 0.96
CA ALA A 36 -0.21 -1.00 0.66
C ALA A 36 -0.27 -1.31 -0.84
N HIS A 37 -0.41 -0.28 -1.70
CA HIS A 37 -0.37 -0.45 -3.16
C HIS A 37 1.00 -0.94 -3.64
N ALA A 38 2.09 -0.41 -3.10
CA ALA A 38 3.43 -0.86 -3.46
C ALA A 38 3.67 -2.33 -3.04
N LEU A 39 3.22 -2.72 -1.84
CA LEU A 39 3.28 -4.10 -1.38
C LEU A 39 2.41 -5.03 -2.25
N HIS A 40 1.19 -4.59 -2.55
CA HIS A 40 0.27 -5.32 -3.42
C HIS A 40 0.89 -5.58 -4.80
N ALA A 41 1.51 -4.58 -5.41
CA ALA A 41 2.14 -4.71 -6.72
C ALA A 41 3.21 -5.82 -6.72
N LYS A 42 4.10 -5.83 -5.71
CA LYS A 42 5.12 -6.87 -5.56
C LYS A 42 4.52 -8.27 -5.40
N MET A 43 3.49 -8.40 -4.55
CA MET A 43 2.81 -9.68 -4.35
C MET A 43 2.13 -10.15 -5.63
N ALA A 44 1.37 -9.27 -6.30
CA ALA A 44 0.65 -9.59 -7.52
C ALA A 44 1.59 -10.04 -8.64
N ASP A 45 2.69 -9.32 -8.87
CA ASP A 45 3.69 -9.67 -9.90
C ASP A 45 4.32 -11.03 -9.64
N ALA A 46 4.64 -11.35 -8.38
CA ALA A 46 5.18 -12.66 -8.00
C ALA A 46 4.18 -13.79 -8.31
N TRP A 47 2.90 -13.62 -7.98
CA TRP A 47 1.87 -14.61 -8.26
C TRP A 47 1.58 -14.78 -9.75
N ILE A 48 1.55 -13.68 -10.52
CA ILE A 48 1.36 -13.72 -11.98
C ILE A 48 2.50 -14.52 -12.61
N ARG A 49 3.75 -14.24 -12.26
CA ARG A 49 4.92 -14.95 -12.82
C ARG A 49 4.95 -16.43 -12.45
N PHE A 50 4.59 -16.74 -11.20
CA PHE A 50 4.43 -18.11 -10.75
C PHE A 50 3.40 -18.86 -11.61
N ALA A 51 2.25 -18.26 -11.89
CA ALA A 51 1.22 -18.87 -12.73
C ALA A 51 1.68 -19.11 -14.17
N HIS A 52 2.52 -18.22 -14.73
CA HIS A 52 3.02 -18.34 -16.10
C HIS A 52 4.22 -19.29 -16.25
N THR A 53 5.15 -19.30 -15.30
CA THR A 53 6.47 -19.93 -15.45
C THR A 53 6.85 -20.90 -14.35
N GLY A 54 6.10 -20.91 -13.24
CA GLY A 54 6.46 -21.60 -12.00
C GLY A 54 7.51 -20.88 -11.16
N ASP A 55 8.10 -19.78 -11.64
CA ASP A 55 9.07 -18.96 -10.91
C ASP A 55 8.44 -17.62 -10.46
N PRO A 56 8.28 -17.37 -9.15
CA PRO A 56 7.71 -16.12 -8.65
C PRO A 56 8.70 -14.92 -8.70
N ASN A 57 9.97 -15.12 -9.04
CA ASN A 57 11.00 -14.08 -8.94
C ASN A 57 10.82 -12.96 -9.99
N HIS A 58 11.02 -11.71 -9.54
CA HIS A 58 11.05 -10.52 -10.40
C HIS A 58 12.09 -9.49 -9.90
N PRO A 59 12.53 -8.54 -10.75
CA PRO A 59 13.65 -7.64 -10.41
C PRO A 59 13.44 -6.76 -9.16
N ASP A 60 12.18 -6.43 -8.82
CA ASP A 60 11.84 -5.53 -7.71
C ASP A 60 11.67 -6.24 -6.35
N MET A 61 12.15 -7.49 -6.26
CA MET A 61 11.96 -8.37 -5.11
C MET A 61 13.26 -9.11 -4.77
N ALA A 62 13.48 -9.34 -3.47
CA ALA A 62 14.56 -10.21 -3.01
C ALA A 62 14.35 -11.63 -3.51
N ARG A 63 15.45 -12.30 -3.88
CA ARG A 63 15.38 -13.64 -4.45
C ARG A 63 14.64 -14.61 -3.52
N TRP A 64 13.62 -15.27 -4.05
CA TRP A 64 12.89 -16.36 -3.42
C TRP A 64 13.40 -17.70 -3.95
N THR A 65 14.17 -18.42 -3.14
CA THR A 65 14.60 -19.78 -3.47
C THR A 65 13.49 -20.79 -3.20
N PRO A 66 13.42 -21.89 -3.96
CA PRO A 66 12.44 -22.95 -3.72
C PRO A 66 12.50 -23.51 -2.30
N TYR A 67 11.33 -23.81 -1.75
CA TYR A 67 11.22 -24.41 -0.43
C TYR A 67 11.69 -25.87 -0.45
N SER A 68 12.47 -26.28 0.54
CA SER A 68 12.78 -27.69 0.81
C SER A 68 12.85 -27.95 2.31
N ALA A 69 12.71 -29.21 2.74
CA ALA A 69 12.83 -29.55 4.15
C ALA A 69 14.21 -29.23 4.75
N ALA A 70 15.27 -29.25 3.93
CA ALA A 70 16.63 -28.88 4.34
C ALA A 70 16.88 -27.36 4.32
N ALA A 71 16.06 -26.61 3.58
CA ALA A 71 16.16 -25.16 3.43
C ALA A 71 14.73 -24.58 3.33
N PRO A 72 14.06 -24.31 4.47
CA PRO A 72 12.66 -23.91 4.49
C PRO A 72 12.49 -22.42 4.16
N ALA A 73 12.87 -22.07 2.93
CA ALA A 73 12.82 -20.73 2.39
C ALA A 73 11.38 -20.18 2.34
N THR A 74 11.10 -19.20 3.19
CA THR A 74 9.80 -18.54 3.30
C THR A 74 9.94 -17.08 2.92
N MET A 75 9.09 -16.57 2.04
CA MET A 75 9.10 -15.15 1.68
C MET A 75 8.27 -14.34 2.68
N LEU A 76 8.88 -13.32 3.31
CA LEU A 76 8.16 -12.33 4.08
C LEU A 76 7.89 -11.09 3.25
N PHE A 77 6.61 -10.78 3.06
CA PHE A 77 6.13 -9.58 2.40
C PHE A 77 5.95 -8.45 3.41
N ASP A 78 6.75 -7.41 3.25
CA ASP A 78 6.71 -6.15 3.99
C ASP A 78 7.19 -5.03 3.05
N ASP A 79 7.35 -3.80 3.54
CA ASP A 79 7.98 -2.69 2.81
C ASP A 79 9.26 -3.15 2.08
N LYS A 80 10.07 -3.95 2.79
CA LYS A 80 11.23 -4.67 2.25
C LYS A 80 10.95 -6.17 2.29
N ALA A 81 10.54 -6.71 1.14
CA ALA A 81 10.39 -8.15 0.98
C ALA A 81 11.74 -8.86 1.13
N ARG A 82 11.77 -9.95 1.91
CA ARG A 82 12.99 -10.74 2.14
C ARG A 82 12.64 -12.21 2.34
N GLN A 83 13.62 -13.07 2.12
CA GLN A 83 13.52 -14.48 2.45
C GLN A 83 13.98 -14.74 3.89
N ALA A 84 13.21 -15.54 4.62
CA ALA A 84 13.57 -16.13 5.90
C ALA A 84 13.89 -17.62 5.72
N MET A 85 14.94 -18.12 6.36
CA MET A 85 15.40 -19.50 6.24
C MET A 85 15.00 -20.37 7.43
N ASP A 86 14.66 -19.76 8.57
CA ASP A 86 14.22 -20.47 9.76
C ASP A 86 13.23 -19.63 10.59
N ALA A 87 12.82 -20.18 11.74
CA ALA A 87 11.88 -19.52 12.64
C ALA A 87 12.45 -18.25 13.30
N ALA A 88 13.77 -18.17 13.51
CA ALA A 88 14.41 -16.99 14.10
C ALA A 88 14.44 -15.82 13.09
N ASP A 89 14.68 -16.12 11.81
CA ASP A 89 14.62 -15.15 10.71
C ASP A 89 13.21 -14.54 10.55
N LEU A 90 12.17 -15.34 10.77
CA LEU A 90 10.77 -14.88 10.72
C LEU A 90 10.43 -13.94 11.88
N ALA A 91 11.00 -14.17 13.06
CA ALA A 91 10.79 -13.34 14.24
C ALA A 91 11.60 -12.04 14.21
N SER A 92 12.57 -11.92 13.29
CA SER A 92 13.39 -10.72 13.16
C SER A 92 12.61 -9.58 12.51
N PRO A 93 12.63 -8.36 13.07
CA PRO A 93 11.98 -7.20 12.45
C PRO A 93 12.63 -6.87 11.10
N ALA A 94 11.81 -6.38 10.15
CA ALA A 94 12.22 -5.98 8.81
C ALA A 94 12.98 -4.64 8.77
#